data_AF-A0A351ISB1-F1
#
_entry.id   AF-A0A351ISB1-F1
#
_cell.length_a   1.000
_cell.length_b   1.000
_cell.length_c   1.000
_cell.angle_alpha   90.00
_cell.angle_beta   90.00
_cell.angle_gamma   90.00
#
_symmetry.space_group_name_H-M   'P 1'
#
loop_
_entity.id
_entity.type
_entity.pdbx_description
1 polymer ?
#
loop_
_entity_poly.entity_id
_entity_poly.type
_entity_poly.pdbx_seq_one_letter_code
_entity_poly.pdbx_strand_id
1 'polypeptide(L)'
;MSQSSYSQSLENFRLVAFCPLCNAQYQPNQASILEQKDDANLIYVECDQCGASIIALVVMGLMGISSIGLVTDLTERDIRRFQYAPAISSDDILDLHRELQHKNAVVALIEGE
;
A
#
# COMPACT_ATOMS: atom_id res chain seq x y z
N MET A 1 20.61 22.64 13.05
CA MET A 1 19.54 22.92 12.06
C MET A 1 18.98 21.61 11.54
N SER A 2 18.21 20.85 12.33
CA SER A 2 17.75 19.50 11.91
C SER A 2 16.41 19.03 12.50
N GLN A 3 15.74 19.83 13.33
CA GLN A 3 14.47 19.40 13.97
C GLN A 3 13.21 19.91 13.25
N SER A 4 13.34 20.81 12.27
CA SER A 4 12.19 21.49 11.63
C SER A 4 11.56 20.75 10.44
N SER A 5 12.26 19.77 9.85
CA SER A 5 11.77 19.12 8.62
C SER A 5 10.81 17.96 8.89
N TYR A 6 10.92 17.30 10.05
CA TYR A 6 10.04 16.18 10.42
C TYR A 6 8.61 16.62 10.75
N SER A 7 8.43 17.81 11.31
CA SER A 7 7.12 18.34 11.69
C SER A 7 6.28 18.83 10.51
N GLN A 8 6.91 19.29 9.43
CA GLN A 8 6.20 19.72 8.22
C GLN A 8 5.62 18.53 7.43
N SER A 9 6.27 17.37 7.45
CA SER A 9 5.73 16.16 6.83
C SER A 9 4.45 15.70 7.53
N LEU A 10 4.35 15.87 8.86
CA LEU A 10 3.20 15.44 9.67
C LEU A 10 1.92 16.25 9.42
N GLU A 11 2.03 17.55 9.13
CA GLU A 11 0.85 18.38 8.85
C GLU A 11 0.17 18.03 7.52
N ASN A 12 0.93 17.50 6.56
CA ASN A 12 0.42 17.09 5.24
C ASN A 12 -0.37 15.76 5.27
N PHE A 13 -0.31 14.99 6.36
CA PHE A 13 -1.02 13.69 6.49
C PHE A 13 -2.47 13.81 6.98
N ARG A 14 -2.97 15.00 7.31
CA ARG A 14 -4.35 15.19 7.79
C ARG A 14 -5.43 14.81 6.76
N LEU A 15 -5.09 14.56 5.50
CA LEU A 15 -6.05 14.16 4.46
C LEU A 15 -6.49 12.69 4.54
N VAL A 16 -5.76 11.83 5.24
CA VAL A 16 -6.20 10.45 5.54
C VAL A 16 -6.33 10.29 7.04
N ALA A 17 -7.18 11.12 7.64
CA ALA A 17 -7.39 11.11 9.09
C ALA A 17 -8.38 10.03 9.54
N PHE A 18 -9.25 9.54 8.64
CA PHE A 18 -10.32 8.61 8.98
C PHE A 18 -10.35 7.40 8.05
N CYS A 19 -10.65 6.24 8.62
CA CYS A 19 -10.90 5.02 7.87
C CYS A 19 -12.20 5.15 7.06
N PRO A 20 -12.21 4.91 5.74
CA PRO A 20 -13.39 4.99 4.88
C PRO A 20 -14.36 3.82 5.12
N LEU A 21 -13.96 2.77 5.86
CA LEU A 21 -14.83 1.62 6.14
C LEU A 21 -15.55 1.73 7.48
N CYS A 22 -14.86 2.13 8.54
CA CYS A 22 -15.43 2.19 9.89
C CYS A 22 -15.46 3.60 10.52
N ASN A 23 -14.94 4.61 9.81
CA ASN A 23 -14.85 6.00 10.24
C ASN A 23 -14.01 6.22 11.52
N ALA A 24 -13.21 5.22 11.94
CA ALA A 24 -12.26 5.39 13.01
C ALA A 24 -11.16 6.37 12.61
N GLN A 25 -10.72 7.20 13.55
CA GLN A 25 -9.60 8.11 13.33
C GLN A 25 -8.28 7.35 13.38
N TYR A 26 -7.42 7.57 12.39
CA TYR A 26 -6.06 7.05 12.39
C TYR A 26 -5.19 7.79 13.41
N GLN A 27 -4.32 7.06 14.09
CA GLN A 27 -3.26 7.63 14.92
C GLN A 27 -2.11 8.09 14.01
N PRO A 28 -1.44 9.22 14.32
CA PRO A 28 -0.35 9.74 13.47
C PRO A 28 0.82 8.78 13.23
N ASN A 29 1.00 7.79 14.11
CA ASN A 29 2.06 6.78 14.02
C ASN A 29 1.65 5.49 13.28
N GLN A 30 0.40 5.37 12.82
CA GLN A 30 -0.09 4.20 12.09
C GLN A 30 0.18 4.26 10.58
N ALA A 31 0.65 5.40 10.07
CA ALA A 31 0.94 5.58 8.66
C ALA A 31 2.43 5.32 8.34
N SER A 32 2.67 4.40 7.41
CA SER A 32 3.99 4.13 6.82
C SER A 32 4.13 4.87 5.49
N ILE A 33 5.23 5.61 5.29
CA ILE A 33 5.56 6.16 3.97
C ILE A 33 6.18 5.03 3.14
N LEU A 34 5.53 4.68 2.03
CA LEU A 34 6.00 3.68 1.08
C LEU A 34 7.00 4.30 0.10
N GLU A 35 6.65 5.46 -0.45
CA GLU A 35 7.46 6.19 -1.42
C GLU A 35 7.21 7.70 -1.30
N GLN A 36 8.23 8.51 -1.59
CA GLN A 36 8.14 9.96 -1.63
C GLN A 36 8.84 10.47 -2.89
N LYS A 37 8.15 11.34 -3.64
CA LYS A 37 8.67 11.94 -4.87
C LYS A 37 8.17 13.37 -5.00
N ASP A 38 9.09 14.33 -4.99
CA ASP A 38 8.82 15.77 -5.11
C ASP A 38 7.63 16.20 -4.22
N ASP A 39 6.48 16.44 -4.84
CA ASP A 39 5.26 16.89 -4.20
C ASP A 39 4.25 15.76 -3.90
N ALA A 40 4.63 14.50 -4.05
CA ALA A 40 3.77 13.34 -3.88
C ALA A 40 4.31 12.36 -2.82
N ASN A 41 3.41 11.86 -1.98
CA ASN A 41 3.70 10.82 -0.98
C ASN A 41 2.75 9.65 -1.19
N LEU A 42 3.30 8.45 -1.29
CA LEU A 42 2.55 7.20 -1.23
C LEU A 42 2.62 6.67 0.20
N ILE A 43 1.47 6.55 0.85
CA ILE A 43 1.35 6.10 2.24
C ILE A 43 0.55 4.80 2.32
N TYR A 44 0.93 3.96 3.26
CA TYR A 44 0.18 2.80 3.72
C TYR A 44 -0.35 3.06 5.12
N VAL A 45 -1.59 2.69 5.41
CA VAL A 45 -2.15 2.70 6.75
C VAL A 45 -3.06 1.49 6.94
N GLU A 46 -2.96 0.87 8.11
CA GLU A 46 -3.84 -0.20 8.55
C GLU A 46 -4.71 0.31 9.70
N CYS A 47 -6.01 0.03 9.66
CA CYS A 47 -6.92 0.47 10.71
C CYS A 47 -6.93 -0.51 11.87
N ASP A 48 -6.43 -0.08 13.04
CA ASP A 48 -6.48 -0.89 14.27
C ASP A 48 -7.89 -1.29 14.74
N GLN A 49 -8.95 -0.63 14.24
CA GLN A 49 -10.33 -0.92 14.63
C GLN A 49 -10.99 -2.00 13.78
N CYS A 50 -10.76 -2.02 12.46
CA CYS A 50 -11.42 -2.97 11.56
C CYS A 50 -10.45 -3.80 10.69
N GLY A 51 -9.14 -3.59 10.81
CA GLY A 51 -8.10 -4.28 10.05
C GLY A 51 -8.02 -3.87 8.57
N ALA A 52 -8.75 -2.83 8.16
CA ALA A 52 -8.74 -2.40 6.76
C ALA A 52 -7.43 -1.71 6.40
N SER A 53 -6.83 -2.14 5.30
CA SER A 53 -5.61 -1.55 4.75
C SER A 53 -5.93 -0.56 3.64
N ILE A 54 -5.17 0.54 3.63
CA ILE A 54 -5.31 1.61 2.63
C ILE A 54 -3.95 1.98 2.12
N ILE A 55 -3.85 2.12 0.81
CA ILE A 55 -2.76 2.82 0.14
C ILE A 55 -3.31 4.15 -0.33
N ALA A 56 -2.69 5.26 0.05
CA ALA A 56 -3.10 6.58 -0.41
C ALA A 56 -1.95 7.33 -1.07
N LEU A 57 -2.22 7.93 -2.22
CA LEU A 57 -1.35 8.88 -2.89
C LEU A 57 -1.82 10.28 -2.50
N VAL A 58 -0.95 11.04 -1.84
CA VAL A 58 -1.19 12.45 -1.46
C VAL A 58 -0.29 13.33 -2.30
N VAL A 59 -0.87 14.22 -3.10
CA VAL A 59 -0.15 15.13 -4.00
C VAL A 59 -0.39 16.58 -3.60
N MET A 60 0.69 17.34 -3.43
CA MET A 60 0.69 18.76 -3.09
C MET A 60 0.86 19.59 -4.37
N GLY A 61 -0.23 20.14 -4.89
CA GLY A 61 -0.19 21.03 -6.05
C GLY A 61 -0.20 22.51 -5.65
N LEU A 62 0.05 23.38 -6.64
CA LEU A 62 -0.11 24.84 -6.48
C LEU A 62 -1.55 25.24 -6.09
N MET A 63 -2.54 24.42 -6.46
CA MET A 63 -3.96 24.64 -6.17
C MET A 63 -4.44 23.98 -4.87
N GLY A 64 -3.52 23.42 -4.06
CA GLY A 64 -3.83 22.73 -2.82
C GLY A 64 -3.47 21.25 -2.85
N ILE A 65 -3.96 20.51 -1.85
CA ILE A 65 -3.62 19.10 -1.65
C ILE A 65 -4.74 18.23 -2.22
N SER A 66 -4.38 17.22 -3.03
CA SER A 66 -5.28 16.18 -3.50
C SER A 66 -4.84 14.81 -2.96
N SER A 67 -5.81 13.91 -2.74
CA SER A 67 -5.52 12.55 -2.26
C SER A 67 -6.39 11.53 -2.97
N ILE A 68 -5.79 10.42 -3.40
CA ILE A 68 -6.49 9.24 -3.91
C ILE A 68 -6.15 8.07 -3.00
N GLY A 69 -7.18 7.46 -2.41
CA GLY A 69 -7.04 6.28 -1.57
C GLY A 69 -7.59 5.02 -2.25
N LEU A 70 -6.89 3.91 -2.07
CA LEU A 70 -7.30 2.58 -2.47
C LEU A 70 -7.43 1.72 -1.20
N VAL A 71 -8.64 1.21 -0.96
CA VAL A 71 -8.85 0.15 0.03
C VAL A 71 -8.32 -1.16 -0.55
N THR A 72 -7.51 -1.88 0.22
CA THR A 72 -6.83 -3.08 -0.22
C THR A 72 -6.71 -4.08 0.93
N ASP A 73 -6.42 -5.33 0.60
CA ASP A 73 -6.03 -6.41 1.51
C ASP A 73 -4.50 -6.60 1.59
N LEU A 74 -3.73 -5.84 0.80
CA LEU A 74 -2.27 -5.91 0.82
C LEU A 74 -1.73 -5.42 2.16
N THR A 75 -0.79 -6.17 2.73
CA THR A 75 0.01 -5.71 3.86
C THR A 75 1.17 -4.84 3.38
N GLU A 76 1.81 -4.09 4.28
CA GLU A 76 3.04 -3.36 3.95
C GLU A 76 4.12 -4.28 3.34
N ARG A 77 4.20 -5.53 3.83
CA ARG A 77 5.13 -6.53 3.30
C ARG A 77 4.81 -6.89 1.85
N ASP A 78 3.53 -7.09 1.52
CA ASP A 78 3.11 -7.44 0.16
C ASP A 78 3.41 -6.30 -0.80
N ILE A 79 3.14 -5.06 -0.38
CA ILE A 79 3.43 -3.87 -1.18
C ILE A 79 4.92 -3.79 -1.48
N ARG A 80 5.78 -3.92 -0.46
CA ARG A 80 7.24 -3.91 -0.65
C ARG A 80 7.73 -5.04 -1.54
N ARG A 81 7.08 -6.20 -1.53
CA ARG A 81 7.39 -7.34 -2.40
C ARG A 81 7.00 -7.07 -3.85
N PHE A 82 5.81 -6.49 -4.09
CA PHE A 82 5.21 -6.41 -5.42
C PHE A 82 5.36 -5.05 -6.12
N GLN A 83 5.69 -3.97 -5.41
CA GLN A 83 5.74 -2.61 -5.97
C GLN A 83 6.66 -2.45 -7.20
N TYR A 84 7.71 -3.27 -7.28
CA TYR A 84 8.65 -3.29 -8.40
C TYR A 84 8.73 -4.67 -9.05
N ALA A 85 7.74 -5.53 -8.82
CA ALA A 85 7.64 -6.80 -9.51
C ALA A 85 7.40 -6.56 -11.01
N PRO A 86 7.99 -7.38 -11.90
CA PRO A 86 7.71 -7.29 -13.32
C PRO A 86 6.22 -7.53 -13.59
N ALA A 87 5.72 -6.94 -14.67
CA ALA A 87 4.37 -7.23 -15.14
C ALA A 87 4.25 -8.72 -15.47
N ILE A 88 3.11 -9.31 -15.12
CA ILE A 88 2.80 -10.70 -15.46
C ILE A 88 2.79 -10.83 -16.98
N SER A 89 3.63 -11.71 -17.50
CA SER A 89 3.77 -12.03 -18.91
C SER A 89 2.85 -13.17 -19.32
N SER A 90 2.70 -13.40 -20.63
CA SER A 90 2.00 -14.57 -21.14
C SER A 90 2.69 -15.88 -20.75
N ASP A 91 4.01 -15.87 -20.64
CA ASP A 91 4.79 -17.06 -20.28
C ASP A 91 4.51 -17.48 -18.83
N ASP A 92 4.39 -16.52 -17.91
CA ASP A 92 4.00 -16.78 -16.51
C ASP A 92 2.64 -17.49 -16.42
N ILE A 93 1.69 -17.13 -17.30
CA ILE A 93 0.37 -17.76 -17.36
C ILE A 93 0.45 -19.18 -17.93
N LEU A 94 1.29 -19.40 -18.95
CA LEU A 94 1.50 -20.73 -19.53
C LEU A 94 2.22 -21.66 -18.56
N ASP A 95 3.19 -21.15 -17.80
CA ASP A 95 3.86 -21.86 -16.72
C ASP A 95 2.87 -22.28 -15.64
N LEU A 96 2.09 -21.33 -15.12
CA LEU A 96 1.05 -21.62 -14.13
C LEU A 96 0.04 -22.66 -14.66
N HIS A 97 -0.40 -22.54 -15.91
CA HIS A 97 -1.34 -23.50 -16.49
C HIS A 97 -0.75 -24.91 -16.53
N ARG A 98 0.51 -25.06 -16.95
CA ARG A 98 1.20 -26.36 -16.97
C ARG A 98 1.29 -26.94 -15.56
N GLU A 99 1.70 -26.14 -14.58
CA GLU A 99 1.81 -26.59 -13.19
C GLU A 99 0.48 -27.07 -12.64
N LEU A 100 -0.61 -26.33 -12.90
CA LEU A 100 -1.96 -26.69 -12.46
C LEU A 100 -2.50 -28.00 -13.06
N GLN A 101 -1.91 -28.53 -14.13
CA GLN A 101 -2.29 -29.85 -14.67
C GLN A 101 -1.69 -31.02 -13.87
N HIS A 102 -0.73 -30.77 -12.98
CA HIS A 102 -0.14 -31.81 -12.14
C HIS A 102 -1.05 -32.18 -10.95
N LYS A 103 -0.98 -33.45 -10.52
CA LYS A 103 -1.68 -33.89 -9.30
C LYS A 103 -1.13 -33.12 -8.11
N ASN A 104 -2.02 -32.64 -7.24
CA ASN A 104 -1.70 -31.86 -6.05
C ASN A 104 -1.04 -30.49 -6.32
N ALA A 105 -1.10 -29.96 -7.55
CA ALA A 105 -0.51 -28.68 -7.91
C ALA A 105 -0.91 -27.52 -6.98
N VAL A 106 -2.20 -27.47 -6.59
CA VAL A 106 -2.71 -26.44 -5.68
C VAL A 106 -2.08 -26.55 -4.28
N VAL A 107 -1.80 -27.76 -3.81
CA VAL A 107 -1.15 -27.98 -2.50
C VAL A 107 0.30 -27.49 -2.57
N ALA A 108 1.04 -27.88 -3.60
CA ALA A 108 2.42 -27.44 -3.80
C ALA A 108 2.54 -25.90 -3.88
N LEU A 109 1.64 -25.25 -4.61
CA LEU A 109 1.61 -23.79 -4.75
C LEU A 109 1.30 -23.05 -3.44
N ILE A 110 0.47 -23.63 -2.57
CA ILE A 110 0.11 -23.01 -1.27
C ILE A 110 1.21 -23.23 -0.23
N GLU A 111 1.87 -24.38 -0.27
CA GLU A 111 2.92 -24.76 0.70
C GLU A 111 4.29 -24.16 0.36
N GLY A 112 4.46 -23.65 -0.88
CA GLY A 112 5.65 -22.91 -1.29
C GLY A 112 6.87 -23.79 -1.59
N GLU A 113 6.64 -25.03 -2.04
CA GLU A 113 7.68 -25.93 -2.56
C GLU A 113 8.03 -25.64 -4.02
#